data_AF-A0A419K9X4-F1
#
_entry.id   AF-A0A419K9X4-F1
#
_cell.length_a   1.000
_cell.length_b   1.000
_cell.length_c   1.000
_cell.angle_alpha   90.00
_cell.angle_beta   90.00
_cell.angle_gamma   90.00
#
_symmetry.space_group_name_H-M   'P 1'
#
loop_
_entity.id
_entity.type
_entity.pdbx_description
1 polymer ?
#
loop_
_entity_poly.entity_id
_entity_poly.type
_entity_poly.pdbx_seq_one_letter_code
_entity_poly.pdbx_strand_id
1 'polypeptide(L)'
;IERIEAYGGVVLDEANARIDQVEGVKRAFDLGFKRVAVSVAGFQAEAISEIRKVEKIADADVLIFSVCNTCVGKEDVRHIVKADVACASASKMLRKEIGSKALMQLGVTIPVYALTEKGKRLVLAYLAEFKDKLVVFRTERLPYHVENKGPKLR
;
A
#
# COMPACT_ATOMS: atom_id res chain seq x y z
N ILE A 1 -3.94 -23.46 -5.61
CA ILE A 1 -4.97 -23.49 -4.54
C ILE A 1 -4.48 -24.42 -3.43
N GLU A 2 -4.27 -25.70 -3.73
CA GLU A 2 -3.76 -26.72 -2.78
C GLU A 2 -2.59 -26.25 -1.90
N ARG A 3 -1.59 -25.57 -2.48
CA ARG A 3 -0.44 -25.06 -1.72
C ARG A 3 -0.85 -24.00 -0.69
N ILE A 4 -1.82 -23.13 -0.98
CA ILE A 4 -2.30 -22.10 -0.05
C ILE A 4 -2.89 -22.78 1.18
N GLU A 5 -3.75 -23.78 0.97
CA GLU A 5 -4.42 -24.52 2.03
C GLU A 5 -3.45 -25.40 2.82
N ALA A 6 -2.45 -26.01 2.16
CA ALA A 6 -1.41 -26.79 2.83
C ALA A 6 -0.58 -25.96 3.84
N TYR A 7 -0.52 -24.63 3.67
CA TYR A 7 0.10 -23.71 4.63
C TYR A 7 -0.92 -23.00 5.54
N GLY A 8 -2.16 -23.48 5.62
CA GLY A 8 -3.23 -22.94 6.48
C GLY A 8 -3.87 -21.66 5.95
N GLY A 9 -3.63 -21.30 4.69
CA GLY A 9 -4.30 -20.18 4.04
C GLY A 9 -5.74 -20.53 3.68
N VAL A 10 -6.60 -19.51 3.68
CA VAL A 10 -8.01 -19.65 3.28
C VAL A 10 -8.17 -19.07 1.88
N VAL A 11 -8.74 -19.87 0.97
CA VAL A 11 -8.98 -19.48 -0.43
C VAL A 11 -10.35 -18.81 -0.53
N LEU A 12 -10.43 -17.71 -1.28
CA LEU A 12 -11.67 -16.94 -1.41
C LEU A 12 -12.69 -17.63 -2.34
N ASP A 13 -12.22 -18.15 -3.47
CA ASP A 13 -13.03 -18.81 -4.49
C ASP A 13 -12.21 -19.95 -5.10
N GLU A 14 -12.47 -21.17 -4.64
CA GLU A 14 -11.78 -22.38 -5.10
C GLU A 14 -12.12 -22.76 -6.54
N ALA A 15 -13.32 -22.42 -7.00
CA ALA A 15 -13.81 -22.80 -8.31
C ALA A 15 -13.18 -21.96 -9.42
N ASN A 16 -13.05 -20.65 -9.20
CA ASN A 16 -12.60 -19.71 -10.24
C ASN A 16 -11.25 -19.04 -9.95
N ALA A 17 -10.64 -19.32 -8.80
CA ALA A 17 -9.41 -18.66 -8.33
C ALA A 17 -9.50 -17.12 -8.36
N ARG A 18 -10.70 -16.58 -8.09
CA ARG A 18 -10.99 -15.15 -8.17
C ARG A 18 -10.17 -14.37 -7.14
N ILE A 19 -9.53 -13.28 -7.58
CA ILE A 19 -8.80 -12.34 -6.71
C ILE A 19 -9.66 -11.09 -6.50
N ASP A 20 -10.18 -10.93 -5.29
CA ASP A 20 -10.96 -9.77 -4.87
C ASP A 20 -10.52 -9.33 -3.47
N GLN A 21 -9.92 -8.14 -3.40
CA GLN A 21 -9.36 -7.62 -2.15
C GLN A 21 -10.44 -7.18 -1.15
N VAL A 22 -11.60 -6.73 -1.64
CA VAL A 22 -12.70 -6.29 -0.77
C VAL A 22 -13.31 -7.51 -0.09
N GLU A 23 -13.63 -8.53 -0.88
CA GLU A 23 -14.18 -9.79 -0.36
C GLU A 23 -13.16 -10.55 0.49
N GLY A 24 -11.86 -10.50 0.14
CA GLY A 24 -10.79 -11.04 0.97
C GLY A 24 -10.74 -10.43 2.37
N VAL A 25 -10.89 -9.10 2.48
CA VAL A 25 -10.94 -8.41 3.78
C VAL A 25 -12.19 -8.78 4.57
N LYS A 26 -13.36 -8.82 3.92
CA LYS A 26 -14.61 -9.27 4.57
C LYS A 26 -14.47 -10.69 5.10
N ARG A 27 -13.92 -11.59 4.29
CA ARG A 27 -13.69 -12.99 4.69
C ARG A 27 -12.75 -13.09 5.90
N ALA A 28 -11.71 -12.27 5.96
CA ALA A 28 -10.84 -12.23 7.13
C ALA A 28 -11.61 -11.79 8.40
N PHE A 29 -12.53 -10.84 8.28
CA PHE A 29 -13.38 -10.43 9.40
C PHE A 29 -14.35 -11.53 9.83
N ASP A 30 -14.94 -12.27 8.90
CA ASP A 30 -15.82 -13.42 9.20
C ASP A 30 -15.08 -14.54 9.95
N LEU A 31 -13.77 -14.68 9.70
CA LEU A 31 -12.88 -15.59 10.41
C LEU A 31 -12.45 -15.07 11.79
N GLY A 32 -12.91 -13.88 12.20
CA GLY A 32 -12.66 -13.28 13.51
C GLY A 32 -11.39 -12.41 13.59
N PHE A 33 -10.70 -12.16 12.47
CA PHE A 33 -9.52 -11.27 12.49
C PHE A 33 -9.95 -9.81 12.66
N LYS A 34 -9.35 -9.12 13.63
CA LYS A 34 -9.59 -7.67 13.89
C LYS A 34 -8.54 -6.74 13.30
N ARG A 35 -7.39 -7.29 12.90
CA ARG A 35 -6.29 -6.57 12.25
C ARG A 35 -5.93 -7.30 10.98
N VAL A 36 -6.11 -6.64 9.83
CA VAL A 36 -5.90 -7.23 8.51
C VAL A 36 -4.94 -6.34 7.71
N ALA A 37 -4.01 -6.95 6.99
CA ALA A 37 -3.18 -6.26 6.02
C ALA A 37 -3.57 -6.70 4.61
N VAL A 38 -3.68 -5.74 3.68
CA VAL A 38 -4.13 -6.01 2.31
C VAL A 38 -3.31 -5.20 1.31
N SER A 39 -2.89 -5.86 0.23
CA SER A 39 -2.24 -5.22 -0.92
C SER A 39 -3.25 -5.03 -2.05
N VAL A 40 -3.41 -3.79 -2.49
CA VAL A 40 -4.29 -3.43 -3.61
C VAL A 40 -3.44 -2.92 -4.77
N ALA A 41 -3.57 -3.57 -5.93
CA ALA A 41 -2.88 -3.12 -7.14
C ALA A 41 -3.52 -1.84 -7.68
N GLY A 42 -2.72 -0.98 -8.32
CA GLY A 42 -3.18 0.30 -8.84
C GLY A 42 -4.38 0.22 -9.78
N PHE A 43 -4.47 -0.83 -10.62
CA PHE A 43 -5.62 -1.04 -11.51
C PHE A 43 -6.92 -1.47 -10.78
N GLN A 44 -6.85 -1.75 -9.47
CA GLN A 44 -7.98 -1.99 -8.58
C GLN A 44 -8.07 -0.91 -7.50
N ALA A 45 -7.53 0.30 -7.75
CA ALA A 45 -7.46 1.35 -6.75
C ALA A 45 -8.81 1.63 -6.07
N GLU A 46 -9.93 1.51 -6.79
CA GLU A 46 -11.27 1.68 -6.23
C GLU A 46 -11.53 0.83 -4.97
N ALA A 47 -11.00 -0.41 -4.94
CA ALA A 47 -11.12 -1.32 -3.80
C ALA A 47 -10.59 -0.71 -2.50
N ILE A 48 -9.61 0.20 -2.55
CA ILE A 48 -9.10 0.91 -1.37
C ILE A 48 -10.24 1.70 -0.69
N SER A 49 -11.04 2.42 -1.47
CA SER A 49 -12.18 3.17 -0.93
C SER A 49 -13.24 2.25 -0.33
N GLU A 50 -13.53 1.12 -0.98
CA GLU A 50 -14.50 0.16 -0.48
C GLU A 50 -14.02 -0.54 0.79
N ILE A 51 -12.75 -0.94 0.85
CA ILE A 51 -12.13 -1.51 2.06
C ILE A 51 -12.23 -0.54 3.23
N ARG A 52 -12.02 0.77 3.03
CA ARG A 52 -12.21 1.77 4.10
C ARG A 52 -13.65 1.84 4.61
N LYS A 53 -14.65 1.62 3.74
CA LYS A 53 -16.06 1.53 4.19
C LYS A 53 -16.28 0.27 5.03
N VAL A 54 -15.76 -0.88 4.55
CA VAL A 54 -15.88 -2.18 5.25
C VAL A 54 -15.18 -2.14 6.61
N GLU A 55 -13.95 -1.60 6.68
CA GLU A 55 -13.19 -1.38 7.91
C GLU A 55 -14.01 -0.61 8.96
N LYS A 56 -14.65 0.48 8.54
CA LYS A 56 -15.48 1.32 9.42
C LYS A 56 -16.73 0.60 9.91
N ILE A 57 -17.39 -0.19 9.05
CA ILE A 57 -18.60 -0.93 9.40
C ILE A 57 -18.27 -2.07 10.39
N ALA A 58 -17.15 -2.75 10.17
CA ALA A 58 -16.74 -3.90 10.98
C ALA A 58 -16.06 -3.52 12.32
N ASP A 59 -15.83 -2.23 12.56
CA ASP A 59 -15.05 -1.70 13.68
C ASP A 59 -13.73 -2.48 13.86
N ALA A 60 -12.97 -2.53 12.77
CA ALA A 60 -11.73 -3.29 12.65
C ALA A 60 -10.61 -2.39 12.12
N ASP A 61 -9.38 -2.90 12.10
CA ASP A 61 -8.20 -2.17 11.64
C ASP A 61 -7.62 -2.83 10.39
N VAL A 62 -7.60 -2.09 9.28
CA VAL A 62 -7.05 -2.56 8.00
C VAL A 62 -5.86 -1.72 7.57
N LEU A 63 -4.72 -2.36 7.43
CA LEU A 63 -3.51 -1.78 6.86
C LEU A 63 -3.49 -2.00 5.35
N ILE A 64 -3.60 -0.92 4.58
CA ILE A 64 -3.71 -0.98 3.11
C ILE A 64 -2.39 -0.56 2.46
N PHE A 65 -1.85 -1.44 1.61
CA PHE A 65 -0.73 -1.16 0.73
C PHE A 65 -1.22 -0.97 -0.70
N SER A 66 -0.92 0.18 -1.30
CA SER A 66 -1.11 0.40 -2.73
C SER A 66 0.18 0.04 -3.48
N VAL A 67 0.07 -0.93 -4.39
CA VAL A 67 1.21 -1.51 -5.13
C VAL A 67 0.96 -1.50 -6.64
N CYS A 68 1.99 -1.80 -7.43
CA CYS A 68 1.89 -1.90 -8.90
C CYS A 68 1.30 -0.65 -9.58
N ASN A 69 1.67 0.54 -9.10
CA ASN A 69 1.01 1.78 -9.48
C ASN A 69 1.53 2.45 -10.76
N THR A 70 2.31 1.76 -11.59
CA THR A 70 2.99 2.39 -12.74
C THR A 70 2.00 3.02 -13.74
N CYS A 71 0.85 2.39 -13.97
CA CYS A 71 -0.13 2.79 -15.00
C CYS A 71 -1.39 3.45 -14.43
N VAL A 72 -1.37 3.95 -13.20
CA VAL A 72 -2.55 4.55 -12.56
C VAL A 72 -2.96 5.85 -13.24
N GLY A 73 -4.28 6.02 -13.39
CA GLY A 73 -4.96 7.21 -13.91
C GLY A 73 -5.21 8.26 -12.84
N LYS A 74 -5.66 9.46 -13.25
CA LYS A 74 -5.95 10.55 -12.31
C LYS A 74 -7.10 10.17 -11.38
N GLU A 75 -8.10 9.45 -11.88
CA GLU A 75 -9.19 8.94 -11.07
C GLU A 75 -8.71 8.02 -9.93
N ASP A 76 -7.64 7.25 -10.15
CA ASP A 76 -7.14 6.30 -9.15
C ASP A 76 -6.50 6.99 -7.95
N VAL A 77 -5.91 8.18 -8.14
CA VAL A 77 -5.21 8.93 -7.08
C VAL A 77 -6.13 9.20 -5.90
N ARG A 78 -7.41 9.50 -6.16
CA ARG A 78 -8.41 9.79 -5.10
C ARG A 78 -8.68 8.57 -4.21
N HIS A 79 -8.42 7.37 -4.72
CA HIS A 79 -8.52 6.13 -3.96
C HIS A 79 -7.18 5.79 -3.30
N ILE A 80 -6.08 5.87 -4.04
CA ILE A 80 -4.73 5.53 -3.53
C ILE A 80 -4.33 6.41 -2.35
N VAL A 81 -4.71 7.68 -2.33
CA VAL A 81 -4.41 8.59 -1.20
C VAL A 81 -4.99 8.11 0.14
N LYS A 82 -5.95 7.18 0.12
CA LYS A 82 -6.58 6.58 1.31
C LYS A 82 -5.85 5.32 1.80
N ALA A 83 -4.83 4.84 1.08
CA ALA A 83 -3.97 3.75 1.54
C ALA A 83 -3.09 4.21 2.72
N ASP A 84 -2.52 3.27 3.47
CA ASP A 84 -1.56 3.58 4.53
C ASP A 84 -0.14 3.70 3.98
N VAL A 85 0.19 2.85 3.01
CA VAL A 85 1.47 2.83 2.33
C VAL A 85 1.23 2.77 0.82
N ALA A 86 1.94 3.60 0.05
CA ALA A 86 1.85 3.60 -1.41
C ALA A 86 3.23 3.52 -2.06
N CYS A 87 3.44 2.51 -2.91
CA CYS A 87 4.63 2.37 -3.72
C CYS A 87 4.48 3.16 -5.01
N ALA A 88 5.15 4.32 -5.11
CA ALA A 88 4.98 5.22 -6.26
C ALA A 88 5.53 4.63 -7.58
N SER A 89 6.46 3.67 -7.49
CA SER A 89 7.04 2.99 -8.65
C SER A 89 7.54 4.00 -9.70
N ALA A 90 7.30 3.78 -10.99
CA ALA A 90 7.65 4.73 -12.05
C ALA A 90 6.55 5.80 -12.31
N SER A 91 5.47 5.83 -11.53
CA SER A 91 4.36 6.77 -11.77
C SER A 91 4.74 8.20 -11.42
N LYS A 92 4.88 9.04 -12.46
CA LYS A 92 5.11 10.48 -12.31
C LYS A 92 3.97 11.16 -11.55
N MET A 93 2.74 10.70 -11.78
CA MET A 93 1.54 11.21 -11.13
C MET A 93 1.57 10.95 -9.62
N LEU A 94 1.84 9.72 -9.18
CA LEU A 94 1.92 9.43 -7.74
C LEU A 94 3.04 10.20 -7.05
N ARG A 95 4.20 10.33 -7.70
CA ARG A 95 5.29 11.14 -7.14
C ARG A 95 4.85 12.58 -6.91
N LYS A 96 4.12 13.18 -7.86
CA LYS A 96 3.64 14.56 -7.76
C LYS A 96 2.48 14.74 -6.78
N GLU A 97 1.43 13.92 -6.88
CA GLU A 97 0.15 14.16 -6.19
C GLU A 97 0.04 13.49 -4.83
N ILE A 98 0.76 12.37 -4.62
CA ILE A 98 0.74 11.61 -3.37
C ILE A 98 1.99 11.88 -2.54
N GLY A 99 3.16 12.06 -3.19
CA GLY A 99 4.41 12.32 -2.47
C GLY A 99 4.34 13.52 -1.52
N SER A 100 3.64 14.60 -1.91
CA SER A 100 3.45 15.80 -1.08
C SER A 100 2.52 15.62 0.12
N LYS A 101 1.72 14.55 0.14
CA LYS A 101 0.80 14.20 1.23
C LYS A 101 1.39 13.16 2.19
N ALA A 102 2.56 12.61 1.84
CA ALA A 102 3.21 11.59 2.64
C ALA A 102 3.75 12.17 3.95
N LEU A 103 3.67 11.39 5.02
CA LEU A 103 4.28 11.68 6.31
C LEU A 103 5.73 11.22 6.37
N MET A 104 6.09 10.25 5.53
CA MET A 104 7.44 9.70 5.41
C MET A 104 7.64 9.08 4.02
N GLN A 105 8.86 9.18 3.51
CA GLN A 105 9.29 8.53 2.26
C GLN A 105 10.46 7.60 2.56
N LEU A 106 10.42 6.37 2.04
CA LEU A 106 11.58 5.50 1.94
C LEU A 106 12.07 5.43 0.49
N GLY A 107 13.39 5.43 0.34
CA GLY A 107 14.03 5.31 -0.97
C GLY A 107 13.88 6.58 -1.82
N VAL A 108 14.71 6.67 -2.86
CA VAL A 108 14.71 7.80 -3.80
C VAL A 108 14.32 7.30 -5.21
N THR A 109 14.97 6.23 -5.66
CA THR A 109 14.74 5.68 -7.00
C THR A 109 13.33 5.11 -7.14
N ILE A 110 12.86 4.34 -6.16
CA ILE A 110 11.49 3.79 -6.09
C ILE A 110 10.93 4.19 -4.73
N PRO A 111 10.27 5.36 -4.63
CA PRO A 111 9.84 5.86 -3.35
C PRO A 111 8.61 5.09 -2.86
N VAL A 112 8.66 4.74 -1.57
CA VAL A 112 7.53 4.21 -0.81
C VAL A 112 7.07 5.31 0.14
N TYR A 113 5.80 5.69 0.04
CA TYR A 113 5.21 6.76 0.84
C TYR A 113 4.36 6.16 1.96
N ALA A 114 4.62 6.57 3.20
CA ALA A 114 3.68 6.37 4.30
C ALA A 114 2.71 7.55 4.33
N LEU A 115 1.41 7.28 4.17
CA LEU A 115 0.36 8.30 4.03
C LEU A 115 -0.43 8.52 5.33
N THR A 116 -0.39 7.55 6.25
CA THR A 116 -1.08 7.60 7.53
C THR A 116 -0.07 7.37 8.66
N GLU A 117 -0.42 7.79 9.89
CA GLU A 117 0.41 7.49 11.07
C GLU A 117 0.58 5.98 11.28
N LYS A 118 -0.46 5.19 10.96
CA LYS A 118 -0.41 3.73 10.98
C LYS A 118 0.62 3.19 9.99
N GLY A 119 0.61 3.66 8.74
CA GLY A 119 1.61 3.31 7.73
C GLY A 119 3.02 3.74 8.12
N LYS A 120 3.17 4.92 8.74
CA LYS A 120 4.47 5.42 9.23
C LYS A 120 5.01 4.56 10.36
N ARG A 121 4.17 4.15 11.32
CA ARG A 121 4.56 3.24 12.41
C ARG A 121 5.06 1.90 11.88
N LEU A 122 4.36 1.32 10.89
CA LEU A 122 4.81 0.09 10.22
C LEU A 122 6.19 0.30 9.57
N VAL A 123 6.35 1.36 8.81
CA VAL A 123 7.62 1.69 8.13
C VAL A 123 8.76 1.79 9.13
N LEU A 124 8.55 2.49 10.25
CA LEU A 124 9.58 2.63 11.29
C LEU A 124 9.89 1.29 11.98
N ALA A 125 8.88 0.45 12.21
CA ALA A 125 9.08 -0.90 12.74
C ALA A 125 9.92 -1.76 11.80
N TYR A 126 9.67 -1.68 10.48
CA TYR A 126 10.50 -2.34 9.48
C TYR A 126 11.95 -1.82 9.49
N LEU A 127 12.12 -0.49 9.59
CA LEU A 127 13.45 0.13 9.61
C LEU A 127 14.24 -0.17 10.89
N ALA A 128 13.57 -0.41 12.02
CA ALA A 128 14.21 -0.79 13.28
C ALA A 128 14.96 -2.13 13.20
N GLU A 129 14.45 -3.06 12.40
CA GLU A 129 15.04 -4.39 12.15
C GLU A 129 15.94 -4.43 10.90
N PHE A 130 16.10 -3.29 10.21
CA PHE A 130 16.82 -3.22 8.96
C PHE A 130 18.34 -3.28 9.19
N LYS A 131 18.99 -4.30 8.62
CA LYS A 131 20.39 -4.62 8.91
C LYS A 131 21.40 -3.64 8.30
N ASP A 132 21.02 -2.95 7.23
CA ASP A 132 21.89 -2.01 6.55
C ASP A 132 21.88 -0.63 7.21
N LYS A 133 22.90 0.18 6.91
CA LYS A 133 23.02 1.53 7.45
C LYS A 133 21.93 2.44 6.86
N LEU A 134 21.26 3.17 7.75
CA LEU A 134 20.21 4.13 7.40
C LEU A 134 20.70 5.57 7.59
N VAL A 135 20.30 6.44 6.68
CA VAL A 135 20.41 7.90 6.83
C VAL A 135 19.01 8.47 6.89
N VAL A 136 18.70 9.19 7.97
CA VAL A 136 17.40 9.81 8.21
C VAL A 136 17.62 11.27 8.56
N PHE A 137 16.95 12.17 7.84
CA PHE A 137 17.03 13.61 8.06
C PHE A 137 15.66 14.25 7.88
N ARG A 138 15.44 15.40 8.51
CA ARG A 138 14.23 16.19 8.30
C ARG A 138 14.29 16.88 6.94
N THR A 139 13.19 16.87 6.21
CA THR A 139 13.00 17.66 5.00
C THR A 139 11.79 18.57 5.18
N GLU A 140 11.80 19.73 4.54
CA GLU A 140 10.65 20.64 4.55
C GLU A 140 9.52 20.18 3.61
N ARG A 141 9.87 19.40 2.58
CA ARG A 141 8.93 18.97 1.55
C ARG A 141 9.19 17.53 1.12
N LEU A 142 8.12 16.84 0.78
CA LEU A 142 8.12 15.57 0.06
C LEU A 142 7.41 15.74 -1.29
N PRO A 143 7.71 14.89 -2.28
CA PRO A 143 8.76 13.86 -2.26
C PRO A 143 10.19 14.44 -2.28
N TYR A 144 11.12 13.76 -1.59
CA TYR A 144 12.54 14.07 -1.68
C TYR A 144 13.12 13.46 -2.96
N HIS A 145 13.72 14.30 -3.78
CA HIS A 145 14.33 13.93 -5.05
C HIS A 145 15.83 14.15 -5.02
N VAL A 146 16.57 13.23 -5.65
CA VAL A 146 17.99 13.40 -5.93
C VAL A 146 18.16 13.39 -7.44
N GLU A 147 18.87 14.38 -7.96
CA GLU A 147 19.17 14.45 -9.39
C GLU A 147 19.81 13.15 -9.87
N ASN A 148 19.41 12.71 -11.07
CA ASN A 148 19.88 11.47 -11.70
C ASN A 148 19.56 10.15 -10.97
N LYS A 149 18.84 10.16 -9.84
CA LYS A 149 18.35 8.94 -9.16
C LYS A 149 16.84 8.76 -9.37
N GLY A 150 16.49 8.15 -10.49
CA GLY A 150 15.11 7.77 -10.82
C GLY A 150 15.04 6.90 -12.07
N PRO A 151 13.87 6.31 -12.39
CA PRO A 151 13.68 5.56 -13.62
C PRO A 151 13.92 6.48 -14.83
N LYS A 152 14.86 6.09 -15.69
CA LYS A 152 15.11 6.78 -16.97
C LYS A 152 14.20 6.17 -18.03
N LEU A 153 13.36 6.98 -18.65
CA LEU A 153 12.67 6.58 -19.87
C LEU A 153 13.73 6.53 -20.97
N ARG A 154 13.88 5.38 -21.61
CA ARG A 154 14.65 5.25 -22.85
C ARG A 154 13.81 5.69 -24.01
#